data_AF-A0A929C500-F1
#
_entry.id   AF-A0A929C500-F1
#
_cell.length_a   1.000
_cell.length_b   1.000
_cell.length_c   1.000
_cell.angle_alpha   90.00
_cell.angle_beta   90.00
_cell.angle_gamma   90.00
#
_symmetry.space_group_name_H-M   'P 1'
#
loop_
_entity.id
_entity.type
_entity.pdbx_description
1 polymer ?
#
loop_
_entity_poly.entity_id
_entity_poly.type
_entity_poly.pdbx_seq_one_letter_code
_entity_poly.pdbx_strand_id
1 'polypeptide(L)'
;MEVLSILALLLLTMVGYSSGATIAAGRGRSTAPGLLDLGLLLALWILALLTRPDLGKWQSVLIWVTVAAILAGFLTRIRIGPKPAGEPKPKKKREGSWWRSSWEGWKSFAAEMGNYQGRLLLAAFYFIVLTPWGLMVRLLSDPLRTRTTSSSHWTERNTFSPAMEEAKRQF
;
A
#
# COMPACT_ATOMS: atom_id res chain seq x y z
N MET A 1 23.04 15.08 -9.74
CA MET A 1 22.19 14.69 -10.89
C MET A 1 21.83 13.20 -10.90
N GLU A 2 22.78 12.27 -10.64
CA GLU A 2 22.52 10.82 -10.59
C GLU A 2 21.38 10.43 -9.65
N VAL A 3 21.49 10.80 -8.36
CA VAL A 3 20.50 10.46 -7.32
C VAL A 3 19.09 10.95 -7.69
N LEU A 4 18.98 12.16 -8.23
CA LEU A 4 17.69 12.74 -8.62
C LEU A 4 17.04 11.94 -9.75
N SER A 5 17.81 11.48 -10.73
CA SER A 5 17.28 10.63 -11.81
C SER A 5 16.89 9.23 -11.35
N ILE A 6 17.59 8.67 -10.35
CA ILE A 6 17.23 7.39 -9.74
C ILE A 6 15.92 7.53 -8.94
N LEU A 7 15.82 8.57 -8.12
CA LEU A 7 14.58 8.89 -7.40
C LEU A 7 13.42 9.12 -8.37
N ALA A 8 13.66 9.88 -9.45
CA ALA A 8 12.65 10.10 -10.48
C ALA A 8 12.21 8.77 -11.13
N LEU A 9 13.15 7.87 -11.45
CA LEU A 9 12.84 6.55 -11.98
C LEU A 9 11.94 5.75 -11.02
N LEU A 10 12.32 5.64 -9.74
CA LEU A 10 11.55 4.88 -8.75
C LEU A 10 10.15 5.47 -8.51
N LEU A 11 10.07 6.79 -8.35
CA LEU A 11 8.80 7.47 -8.08
C LEU A 11 7.89 7.49 -9.31
N LEU A 12 8.41 7.83 -10.50
CA LEU A 12 7.57 7.85 -11.70
C LEU A 12 7.14 6.44 -12.10
N THR A 13 7.96 5.41 -11.93
CA THR A 13 7.52 4.03 -12.21
C THR A 13 6.39 3.60 -11.27
N MET A 14 6.44 3.99 -10.00
CA MET A 14 5.32 3.78 -9.07
C MET A 14 4.07 4.55 -9.50
N VAL A 15 4.22 5.81 -9.95
CA VAL A 15 3.13 6.61 -10.50
C VAL A 15 2.53 5.92 -11.73
N GLY A 16 3.35 5.46 -12.66
CA GLY A 16 2.94 4.72 -13.86
C GLY A 16 2.15 3.46 -13.50
N TYR A 17 2.69 2.65 -12.57
CA TYR A 17 2.02 1.45 -12.08
C TYR A 17 0.63 1.75 -11.49
N SER A 18 0.57 2.69 -10.53
CA SER A 18 -0.68 3.08 -9.86
C SER A 18 -1.71 3.68 -10.83
N SER A 19 -1.24 4.48 -11.80
CA SER A 19 -2.07 5.08 -12.85
C SER A 19 -2.64 4.01 -13.78
N GLY A 20 -1.82 3.03 -14.21
CA GLY A 20 -2.26 1.91 -15.03
C GLY A 20 -3.35 1.08 -14.35
N ALA A 21 -3.16 0.75 -13.07
CA ALA A 21 -4.14 0.00 -12.28
C ALA A 21 -5.47 0.77 -12.13
N THR A 22 -5.40 2.05 -11.74
CA THR A 22 -6.60 2.88 -11.51
C THR A 22 -7.38 3.18 -12.78
N ILE A 23 -6.70 3.41 -13.91
CA ILE A 23 -7.34 3.58 -15.21
C ILE A 23 -8.04 2.28 -15.63
N ALA A 24 -7.35 1.14 -15.51
CA ALA A 24 -7.91 -0.16 -15.88
C ALA A 24 -9.08 -0.59 -14.99
N ALA A 25 -9.12 -0.13 -13.74
CA ALA A 25 -10.23 -0.38 -12.84
C ALA A 25 -11.56 0.23 -13.32
N GLY A 26 -11.46 1.35 -14.02
CA GLY A 26 -12.60 2.15 -14.45
C GLY A 26 -13.18 3.01 -13.32
N ARG A 27 -13.94 4.03 -13.69
CA ARG A 27 -14.53 4.98 -12.73
C ARG A 27 -15.47 4.28 -11.75
N GLY A 28 -15.28 4.56 -10.46
CA GLY A 28 -16.16 4.10 -9.38
C GLY A 28 -15.85 2.70 -8.85
N ARG A 29 -14.66 2.15 -9.16
CA ARG A 29 -14.13 0.95 -8.52
C ARG A 29 -12.83 1.29 -7.80
N SER A 30 -12.78 0.99 -6.51
CA SER A 30 -11.55 1.13 -5.72
C SER A 30 -10.75 -0.17 -5.84
N THR A 31 -9.53 -0.09 -6.37
CA THR A 31 -8.59 -1.21 -6.38
C THR A 31 -7.70 -1.17 -5.16
N ALA A 32 -7.47 -2.34 -4.55
CA ALA A 32 -6.48 -2.50 -3.52
C ALA A 32 -5.23 -3.12 -4.14
N PRO A 33 -4.01 -2.60 -3.87
CA PRO A 33 -2.80 -3.30 -4.22
C PRO A 33 -2.74 -4.63 -3.46
N GLY A 34 -2.52 -5.72 -4.19
CA GLY A 34 -2.28 -7.04 -3.61
C GLY A 34 -0.80 -7.29 -3.35
N LEU A 35 -0.48 -8.43 -2.72
CA LEU A 35 0.91 -8.84 -2.48
C LEU A 35 1.70 -9.00 -3.79
N LEU A 36 1.04 -9.50 -4.85
CA LEU A 36 1.60 -9.60 -6.18
C LEU A 36 1.98 -8.24 -6.76
N ASP A 37 1.23 -7.18 -6.47
CA ASP A 37 1.54 -5.83 -6.98
C ASP A 37 2.79 -5.26 -6.31
N LEU A 38 2.99 -5.54 -5.02
CA LEU A 38 4.22 -5.17 -4.31
C LEU A 38 5.43 -5.90 -4.89
N GLY A 39 5.33 -7.22 -5.06
CA GLY A 39 6.41 -8.02 -5.64
C GLY A 39 6.76 -7.58 -7.05
N LEU A 40 5.74 -7.29 -7.87
CA LEU A 40 5.93 -6.87 -9.25
C LEU A 40 6.51 -5.46 -9.34
N LEU A 41 6.07 -4.52 -8.49
CA LEU A 41 6.66 -3.19 -8.41
C LEU A 41 8.14 -3.24 -8.01
N LEU A 42 8.50 -4.07 -7.02
CA LEU A 42 9.90 -4.27 -6.63
C LEU A 42 10.73 -4.88 -7.77
N ALA A 43 10.19 -5.89 -8.46
CA ALA A 43 10.85 -6.48 -9.63
C ALA A 43 11.06 -5.44 -10.74
N LEU A 44 10.06 -4.60 -11.02
CA LEU A 44 10.16 -3.50 -11.98
C LEU A 44 11.25 -2.50 -11.58
N TRP A 45 11.35 -2.13 -10.30
CA TRP A 45 12.42 -1.25 -9.83
C TRP A 45 13.80 -1.86 -10.01
N ILE A 46 13.98 -3.14 -9.66
CA ILE A 46 15.25 -3.84 -9.83
C ILE A 46 15.64 -3.88 -11.32
N LEU A 47 14.73 -4.33 -12.18
CA LEU A 47 14.96 -4.37 -13.63
C LEU A 47 15.24 -2.99 -14.21
N ALA A 48 14.54 -1.95 -13.75
CA ALA A 48 14.75 -0.57 -14.18
C ALA A 48 16.12 -0.04 -13.78
N LEU A 49 16.60 -0.36 -12.58
CA LEU A 49 17.94 0.01 -12.14
C LEU A 49 19.04 -0.75 -12.88
N LEU A 50 18.82 -2.03 -13.18
CA LEU A 50 19.79 -2.87 -13.91
C LEU A 50 19.95 -2.44 -15.38
N THR A 51 18.85 -2.07 -16.04
CA THR A 51 18.84 -1.67 -17.46
C THR A 51 19.13 -0.19 -17.69
N ARG A 52 19.17 0.61 -16.62
CA ARG A 52 19.45 2.06 -16.67
C ARG A 52 20.78 2.45 -17.34
N PRO A 53 21.91 1.75 -17.11
CA PRO A 53 23.19 2.12 -17.71
C PRO A 53 23.15 2.08 -19.24
N ASP A 54 22.39 1.14 -19.81
CA ASP A 54 22.36 0.88 -21.25
C ASP A 54 21.34 1.77 -22.00
N LEU A 55 20.21 2.06 -21.37
CA LEU A 55 19.10 2.83 -21.97
C LEU A 55 19.27 4.35 -21.81
N GLY A 56 20.15 4.81 -20.92
CA GLY A 56 20.28 6.23 -20.60
C GLY A 56 19.17 6.75 -19.67
N LYS A 57 19.45 7.86 -18.98
CA LYS A 57 18.72 8.29 -17.77
C LYS A 57 17.22 8.54 -18.01
N TRP A 58 16.88 9.38 -18.99
CA TRP A 58 15.49 9.81 -19.21
C TRP A 58 14.67 8.81 -20.03
N GLN A 59 15.31 8.07 -20.95
CA GLN A 59 14.64 7.03 -21.73
C GLN A 59 14.25 5.86 -20.82
N SER A 60 15.11 5.48 -19.87
CA SER A 60 14.78 4.48 -18.85
C SER A 60 13.51 4.84 -18.08
N VAL A 61 13.38 6.11 -17.66
CA VAL A 61 12.18 6.58 -16.97
C VAL A 61 10.94 6.40 -17.85
N LEU A 62 10.98 6.90 -19.09
CA LEU A 62 9.82 6.84 -19.99
C LEU A 62 9.41 5.39 -20.31
N ILE A 63 10.38 4.53 -20.60
CA ILE A 63 10.14 3.11 -20.89
C ILE A 63 9.56 2.41 -19.67
N TRP A 64 10.17 2.53 -18.50
CA TRP A 64 9.70 1.79 -17.33
C TRP A 64 8.38 2.31 -16.79
N VAL A 65 8.09 3.61 -16.93
CA VAL A 65 6.76 4.17 -16.59
C VAL A 65 5.67 3.57 -17.48
N THR A 66 5.91 3.48 -18.78
CA THR A 66 4.93 2.94 -19.74
C THR A 66 4.75 1.44 -19.53
N VAL A 67 5.84 0.68 -19.37
CA VAL A 67 5.81 -0.75 -19.03
C VAL A 67 5.03 -0.99 -17.74
N ALA A 68 5.31 -0.22 -16.68
CA ALA A 68 4.62 -0.33 -15.40
C ALA A 68 3.12 -0.06 -15.54
N ALA A 69 2.73 0.99 -16.28
CA ALA A 69 1.33 1.32 -16.52
C ALA A 69 0.58 0.22 -17.29
N ILE A 70 1.20 -0.33 -18.34
CA ILE A 70 0.62 -1.41 -19.15
C ILE A 70 0.43 -2.67 -18.30
N LEU A 71 1.49 -3.11 -17.59
CA LEU A 71 1.44 -4.30 -16.75
C LEU A 71 0.40 -4.19 -15.64
N ALA A 72 0.37 -3.07 -14.92
CA ALA A 72 -0.61 -2.83 -13.87
C ALA A 72 -2.04 -2.82 -14.42
N GLY A 73 -2.24 -2.18 -15.57
CA GLY A 73 -3.53 -2.13 -16.23
C GLY A 73 -4.00 -3.52 -16.68
N PHE A 74 -3.10 -4.31 -17.26
CA PHE A 74 -3.37 -5.68 -17.70
C PHE A 74 -3.74 -6.59 -16.52
N LEU A 75 -2.92 -6.60 -15.46
CA LEU A 75 -3.19 -7.37 -14.25
C LEU A 75 -4.52 -6.96 -13.62
N THR A 76 -4.81 -5.67 -13.57
CA THR A 76 -6.05 -5.16 -13.01
C THR A 76 -7.26 -5.59 -13.84
N ARG A 77 -7.15 -5.57 -15.18
CA ARG A 77 -8.22 -6.07 -16.06
C ARG A 77 -8.51 -7.55 -15.86
N ILE A 78 -7.47 -8.37 -15.64
CA ILE A 78 -7.64 -9.80 -15.38
C ILE A 78 -8.31 -10.04 -14.02
N ARG A 79 -7.93 -9.26 -13.00
CA ARG A 79 -8.46 -9.43 -11.63
C ARG A 79 -9.88 -8.93 -11.46
N ILE A 80 -10.29 -7.92 -12.22
CA ILE A 80 -11.62 -7.33 -12.10
C ILE A 80 -12.61 -8.19 -12.87
N GLY A 81 -13.36 -8.98 -12.11
CA GLY A 81 -14.46 -9.76 -12.65
C GLY A 81 -15.55 -8.90 -13.32
N PRO A 82 -16.46 -9.55 -14.08
CA PRO A 82 -17.62 -8.89 -14.67
C PRO A 82 -18.33 -8.05 -13.61
N LYS A 83 -18.75 -6.84 -13.97
CA LYS A 83 -19.51 -6.01 -13.03
C LYS A 83 -20.77 -6.79 -12.66
N PRO A 84 -21.01 -7.09 -11.37
CA PRO A 84 -22.29 -7.66 -10.99
C PRO A 84 -23.37 -6.70 -11.49
N ALA A 85 -24.44 -7.25 -12.05
CA ALA A 85 -25.57 -6.50 -12.59
C ALA A 85 -26.32 -5.79 -11.44
N GLY A 86 -25.65 -4.81 -10.83
CA GLY A 86 -26.25 -3.88 -9.90
C GLY A 86 -27.04 -2.85 -10.69
N GLU A 87 -28.14 -2.41 -10.07
CA GLU A 87 -29.08 -1.45 -10.62
C GLU A 87 -28.38 -0.30 -11.35
N PRO A 88 -28.85 0.08 -12.54
CA PRO A 88 -28.28 1.17 -13.30
C PRO A 88 -28.35 2.43 -12.44
N LYS A 89 -27.21 2.85 -11.86
CA LYS A 89 -27.12 4.12 -11.14
C LYS A 89 -27.70 5.21 -12.06
N PRO A 90 -28.67 6.01 -11.58
CA PRO A 90 -29.33 6.98 -12.42
C PRO A 90 -28.28 7.87 -13.06
N LYS A 91 -28.25 7.88 -14.39
CA LYS A 91 -27.37 8.76 -15.16
C LYS A 91 -27.78 10.19 -14.84
N LYS A 92 -27.13 10.82 -13.85
CA LYS A 92 -27.29 12.26 -13.61
C LYS A 92 -26.99 12.98 -14.92
N LYS A 93 -28.00 13.65 -15.50
CA LYS A 93 -27.82 14.52 -16.67
C LYS A 93 -26.74 15.53 -16.32
N ARG A 94 -25.61 15.47 -17.03
CA ARG A 94 -24.49 16.38 -16.84
C ARG A 94 -24.85 17.72 -17.50
N GLU A 95 -25.59 18.58 -16.79
CA GLU A 95 -25.93 19.93 -17.25
C GLU A 95 -24.84 20.97 -16.95
N GLY A 96 -23.57 20.57 -17.04
CA GLY A 96 -22.43 21.41 -16.68
C GLY A 96 -21.40 21.52 -17.79
N SER A 97 -20.75 22.68 -17.88
CA SER A 97 -19.57 22.93 -18.72
C SER A 97 -18.59 21.75 -18.69
N TRP A 98 -18.10 21.36 -19.86
CA TRP A 98 -17.15 20.25 -20.06
C TRP A 98 -15.93 20.30 -19.11
N TRP A 99 -15.55 21.51 -18.69
CA TRP A 99 -14.50 21.75 -17.69
C TRP A 99 -14.83 21.18 -16.32
N ARG A 100 -16.05 21.40 -15.81
CA ARG A 100 -16.50 20.89 -14.50
C ARG A 100 -16.56 19.36 -14.50
N SER A 101 -17.06 18.76 -15.57
CA SER A 101 -17.11 17.30 -15.68
C SER A 101 -15.72 16.66 -15.76
N SER A 102 -14.78 17.30 -16.44
CA SER A 102 -13.38 16.85 -16.49
C SER A 102 -12.70 17.00 -15.14
N TRP A 103 -12.92 18.12 -14.45
CA TRP A 103 -12.40 18.37 -13.10
C TRP A 103 -12.91 17.36 -12.07
N GLU A 104 -14.20 17.04 -12.09
CA GLU A 104 -14.77 15.99 -11.22
C GLU A 104 -14.17 14.61 -11.52
N GLY A 105 -14.00 14.29 -12.80
CA GLY A 105 -13.33 13.07 -13.23
C GLY A 105 -11.87 12.99 -12.74
N TRP A 106 -11.13 14.09 -12.86
CA TRP A 106 -9.76 14.21 -12.37
C TRP A 106 -9.67 14.05 -10.86
N LYS A 107 -10.53 14.73 -10.08
CA LYS A 107 -10.56 14.58 -8.62
C LYS A 107 -10.81 13.15 -8.19
N SER A 108 -11.79 12.48 -8.82
CA SER A 108 -12.07 11.07 -8.53
C SER A 108 -10.88 10.17 -8.87
N PHE A 109 -10.20 10.43 -10.00
CA PHE A 109 -9.00 9.69 -10.38
C PHE A 109 -7.85 9.92 -9.38
N ALA A 110 -7.56 11.18 -9.04
CA ALA A 110 -6.49 11.54 -8.11
C ALA A 110 -6.72 10.95 -6.71
N ALA A 111 -7.97 10.92 -6.23
CA ALA A 111 -8.33 10.29 -4.97
C ALA A 111 -8.00 8.78 -4.97
N GLU A 112 -8.38 8.06 -6.02
CA GLU A 112 -8.13 6.61 -6.08
C GLU A 112 -6.66 6.29 -6.33
N MET A 113 -5.97 7.08 -7.15
CA MET A 113 -4.52 6.97 -7.31
C MET A 113 -3.80 7.21 -5.99
N GLY A 114 -4.18 8.26 -5.24
CA GLY A 114 -3.62 8.57 -3.93
C GLY A 114 -3.86 7.46 -2.91
N ASN A 115 -5.08 6.92 -2.85
CA ASN A 115 -5.40 5.78 -1.98
C ASN A 115 -4.59 4.53 -2.34
N TYR A 116 -4.42 4.23 -3.63
CA TYR A 116 -3.60 3.11 -4.11
C TYR A 116 -2.14 3.28 -3.70
N GLN A 117 -1.56 4.46 -3.96
CA GLN A 117 -0.19 4.79 -3.57
C GLN A 117 0.00 4.77 -2.04
N GLY A 118 -0.95 5.32 -1.28
CA GLY A 118 -0.92 5.30 0.17
C GLY A 118 -0.87 3.88 0.73
N ARG A 119 -1.65 2.96 0.15
CA ARG A 119 -1.63 1.54 0.53
C ARG A 119 -0.32 0.84 0.18
N LEU A 120 0.28 1.14 -0.98
CA LEU A 120 1.60 0.62 -1.34
C LEU A 120 2.68 1.08 -0.35
N LEU A 121 2.71 2.38 -0.04
CA LEU A 121 3.66 2.94 0.93
C LEU A 121 3.45 2.37 2.34
N LEU A 122 2.20 2.24 2.77
CA LEU A 122 1.87 1.63 4.05
C LEU A 122 2.34 0.18 4.09
N ALA A 123 2.09 -0.61 3.05
CA ALA A 123 2.54 -1.99 2.98
C ALA A 123 4.08 -2.09 3.01
N ALA A 124 4.78 -1.22 2.27
CA ALA A 124 6.23 -1.14 2.31
C ALA A 124 6.75 -0.79 3.71
N PHE A 125 6.14 0.18 4.40
CA PHE A 125 6.49 0.53 5.78
C PHE A 125 6.29 -0.64 6.74
N TYR A 126 5.15 -1.32 6.68
CA TYR A 126 4.89 -2.49 7.54
C TYR A 126 5.88 -3.61 7.28
N PHE A 127 6.26 -3.85 6.02
CA PHE A 127 7.18 -4.92 5.67
C PHE A 127 8.64 -4.59 6.01
N ILE A 128 9.09 -3.37 5.75
CA ILE A 128 10.51 -2.96 5.90
C ILE A 128 10.82 -2.53 7.33
N VAL A 129 9.87 -1.89 8.03
CA VAL A 129 10.11 -1.33 9.37
C VAL A 129 9.46 -2.20 10.44
N LEU A 130 8.15 -2.41 10.34
CA LEU A 130 7.39 -3.03 11.42
C LEU A 130 7.65 -4.53 11.57
N THR A 131 7.80 -5.25 10.44
CA THR A 131 8.02 -6.70 10.42
C THR A 131 9.37 -7.10 11.04
N PRO A 132 10.52 -6.53 10.67
CA PRO A 132 11.78 -6.88 11.32
C PRO A 132 11.78 -6.49 12.80
N TRP A 133 11.17 -5.36 13.17
CA TRP A 133 11.02 -4.99 14.58
C TRP A 133 10.18 -5.98 15.37
N GLY A 134 9.02 -6.36 14.84
CA GLY A 134 8.14 -7.35 15.44
C GLY A 134 8.80 -8.73 15.55
N LEU A 135 9.58 -9.11 14.53
CA LEU A 135 10.37 -10.34 14.56
C LEU A 135 11.46 -10.27 15.63
N MET A 136 12.17 -9.16 15.76
CA MET A 136 13.20 -8.95 16.77
C MET A 136 12.61 -9.04 18.19
N VAL A 137 11.49 -8.36 18.45
CA VAL A 137 10.78 -8.46 19.74
C VAL A 137 10.29 -9.88 19.97
N ARG A 138 9.71 -10.54 18.96
CA ARG A 138 9.26 -11.93 19.08
C ARG A 138 10.41 -12.90 19.36
N LEU A 139 11.59 -12.66 18.81
CA LEU A 139 12.76 -13.54 18.95
C LEU A 139 13.50 -13.30 20.27
N LEU A 140 13.67 -12.04 20.68
CA LEU A 140 14.46 -11.64 21.84
C LEU A 140 13.63 -11.53 23.14
N SER A 141 12.34 -11.23 23.03
CA SER A 141 11.44 -11.09 24.17
C SER A 141 10.40 -12.22 24.15
N ASP A 142 10.05 -12.73 25.34
CA ASP A 142 8.89 -13.60 25.52
C ASP A 142 7.82 -12.89 26.36
N PRO A 143 7.21 -11.79 25.84
CA PRO A 143 6.23 -11.01 26.59
C PRO A 143 4.99 -11.83 26.96
N LEU A 144 4.74 -12.93 26.25
CA LEU A 144 3.62 -13.83 26.50
C LEU A 144 4.01 -15.07 27.32
N ARG A 145 5.27 -15.18 27.80
CA ARG A 145 5.79 -16.33 28.56
C ARG A 145 5.51 -17.69 27.90
N THR A 146 5.41 -17.71 26.57
CA THR A 146 5.04 -18.88 25.77
C THR A 146 6.16 -19.90 25.63
N ARG A 147 7.41 -19.49 25.85
CA ARG A 147 8.60 -20.35 25.73
C ARG A 147 8.98 -21.01 27.04
N THR A 148 8.54 -20.46 28.17
CA THR A 148 8.68 -21.10 29.48
C THR A 148 7.63 -22.20 29.64
N THR A 149 8.08 -23.45 29.59
CA THR A 149 7.32 -24.61 30.06
C THR A 149 7.20 -24.53 31.58
N SER A 150 6.18 -23.83 32.06
CA SER A 150 5.79 -23.81 33.46
C SER A 150 4.71 -24.87 33.70
N SER A 151 4.67 -25.44 34.91
CA SER A 151 3.58 -26.34 35.34
C SER A 151 2.21 -25.64 35.39
N SER A 152 2.20 -24.31 35.37
CA SER A 152 1.01 -23.47 35.37
C SER A 152 1.25 -22.17 34.59
N HIS A 153 0.28 -21.79 33.75
CA HIS A 153 0.26 -20.50 33.05
C HIS A 153 -0.45 -19.39 33.84
N TRP A 154 -0.94 -19.70 35.05
CA TRP A 154 -1.50 -18.70 35.95
C TRP A 154 -0.40 -17.76 36.43
N THR A 155 -0.56 -16.47 36.18
CA THR A 155 0.35 -15.45 36.69
C THR A 155 -0.07 -15.11 38.11
N GLU A 156 0.84 -15.24 39.08
CA GLU A 156 0.56 -14.82 40.45
C GLU A 156 0.20 -13.34 40.47
N ARG A 157 -1.00 -13.05 40.97
CA ARG A 157 -1.43 -11.69 41.23
C ARG A 157 -0.59 -11.18 42.40
N ASN A 158 0.13 -10.07 42.20
CA ASN A 158 0.77 -9.36 43.30
C ASN A 158 -0.31 -8.99 44.31
N THR A 159 -0.31 -9.66 45.46
CA THR A 159 -1.16 -9.31 46.59
C THR A 159 -0.61 -8.01 47.14
N PHE A 160 -1.34 -6.91 46.96
CA PHE A 160 -1.04 -5.66 47.64
C PHE A 160 -1.03 -5.92 49.16
N SER A 161 -0.15 -5.21 49.87
CA SER A 161 -0.07 -5.32 51.32
C SER A 161 -1.47 -5.05 51.91
N PRO A 162 -1.96 -5.87 52.86
CA PRO A 162 -3.23 -5.64 53.55
C PRO A 162 -3.19 -4.42 54.48
N ALA A 163 -2.22 -3.51 54.30
CA ALA A 163 -2.12 -2.27 55.05
C ALA A 163 -3.36 -1.41 54.75
N MET A 164 -4.10 -1.11 55.81
CA MET A 164 -5.33 -0.31 55.78
C MET A 164 -5.12 1.08 55.15
N GLU A 165 -3.87 1.56 55.13
CA GLU A 165 -3.44 2.80 54.45
C GLU A 165 -3.44 2.70 52.92
N GLU A 166 -3.16 1.54 52.33
CA GLU A 166 -3.26 1.33 50.88
C GLU A 166 -4.73 1.26 50.43
N ALA A 167 -5.60 0.68 51.25
CA ALA A 167 -7.04 0.60 50.99
C ALA A 167 -7.71 1.99 50.95
N LYS A 168 -7.19 2.96 51.70
CA LYS A 168 -7.67 4.35 51.70
C LYS A 168 -7.31 5.13 50.42
N ARG A 169 -6.43 4.60 49.55
CA ARG A 169 -6.01 5.25 48.29
C ARG A 169 -6.81 4.81 47.07
N GLN A 170 -7.76 3.87 47.22
CA GLN A 170 -8.57 3.35 46.11
C GLN A 170 -9.84 4.17 45.79
N PHE A 171 -10.21 5.14 46.63
CA PHE A 171 -11.34 6.06 46.45
C PHE A 171 -10.89 7.49 46.72
#